data_AF-A0A0K2UZN4-F1
#
_entry.id   AF-A0A0K2UZN4-F1
#
_cell.length_a   1.000
_cell.length_b   1.000
_cell.length_c   1.000
_cell.angle_alpha   90.00
_cell.angle_beta   90.00
_cell.angle_gamma   90.00
#
_symmetry.space_group_name_H-M   'P 1'
#
loop_
_entity.id
_entity.type
_entity.pdbx_description
1 polymer ?
#
loop_
_entity_poly.entity_id
_entity_poly.type
_entity_poly.pdbx_seq_one_letter_code
_entity_poly.pdbx_strand_id
1 'polypeptide(L)' 'MEALSFGVAVNIFWKNLDDKLYDKKDVYGNKDLVPAANADRMLINIIKQLELLPQDYRDFYGRQLINKIKKKCLTHEI' A
#
# COMPACT_ATOMS: atom_id res chain seq x y z
N MET A 1 11.27 -6.99 -19.28
CA MET A 1 12.12 -6.85 -20.48
C MET A 1 13.37 -7.65 -20.18
N GLU A 2 13.64 -8.66 -20.98
CA GLU A 2 14.74 -9.61 -20.76
C GLU A 2 15.89 -9.28 -21.69
N ALA A 3 17.13 -9.57 -21.27
CA ALA A 3 18.29 -9.31 -22.11
C ALA A 3 18.32 -10.33 -23.27
N LEU A 4 18.24 -9.83 -24.52
CA LEU A 4 18.30 -10.66 -25.74
C LEU A 4 19.73 -10.97 -26.18
N SER A 5 20.71 -10.22 -25.69
CA SER A 5 22.13 -10.36 -25.96
C SER A 5 22.95 -9.86 -24.76
N PHE A 6 24.26 -10.17 -24.75
CA PHE A 6 25.16 -9.68 -23.72
C PHE A 6 25.23 -8.15 -23.74
N GLY A 7 25.05 -7.53 -22.58
CA GLY A 7 25.15 -6.09 -22.39
C GLY A 7 25.22 -5.73 -20.91
N VAL A 8 25.72 -4.54 -20.60
CA VAL A 8 25.76 -4.00 -19.24
C VAL A 8 24.78 -2.84 -19.16
N ALA A 9 23.86 -2.90 -18.20
CA ALA A 9 22.88 -1.85 -17.93
C ALA A 9 23.02 -1.38 -16.48
N VAL A 10 22.88 -0.07 -16.26
CA VAL A 10 22.93 0.56 -14.94
C VAL A 10 21.63 1.32 -14.71
N ASN A 11 21.04 1.16 -13.52
CA ASN A 11 19.85 1.89 -13.09
C ASN A 11 20.22 2.78 -11.89
N ILE A 12 19.61 3.97 -11.83
CA ILE A 12 19.78 4.92 -10.73
C ILE A 12 18.40 5.30 -10.24
N PHE A 13 18.10 4.99 -8.97
CA PHE A 13 16.90 5.45 -8.29
C PHE A 13 17.15 6.79 -7.57
N TRP A 14 16.12 7.62 -7.49
CA TRP A 14 16.15 8.88 -6.73
C TRP A 14 14.82 9.08 -5.99
N LYS A 15 14.86 9.89 -4.93
CA LYS A 15 13.66 10.26 -4.16
C LYS A 15 12.97 11.43 -4.85
N ASN A 16 11.68 11.27 -5.15
CA ASN A 16 10.84 12.32 -5.74
C ASN A 16 10.00 13.08 -4.70
N LEU A 17 9.90 12.55 -3.48
CA LEU A 17 9.14 13.11 -2.37
C LEU A 17 10.08 13.57 -1.25
N ASP A 18 9.52 14.20 -0.21
CA ASP A 18 10.27 14.52 1.01
C ASP A 18 10.91 13.25 1.60
N ASP A 19 12.20 13.35 1.94
CA ASP A 19 13.01 12.26 2.48
C ASP A 19 12.35 11.56 3.68
N LYS A 20 11.58 12.30 4.49
CA LYS A 20 10.88 11.80 5.68
C LYS A 20 9.80 10.77 5.37
N LEU A 21 9.32 10.71 4.13
CA LEU A 21 8.29 9.77 3.71
C LEU A 21 8.85 8.38 3.39
N TYR A 22 10.15 8.25 3.20
CA TYR A 22 10.81 6.98 2.90
C TYR A 22 11.30 6.28 4.17
N ASP A 23 11.29 4.94 4.17
CA ASP A 23 11.88 4.18 5.28
C ASP A 23 13.41 4.35 5.26
N LYS A 24 13.96 4.86 6.37
CA LYS A 24 15.42 5.04 6.55
C LYS A 24 16.21 3.74 6.49
N LYS A 25 15.55 2.60 6.73
CA LYS A 25 16.14 1.26 6.64
C LYS A 25 15.94 0.63 5.28
N ASP A 26 15.40 1.35 4.29
CA ASP A 26 15.30 0.86 2.93
C ASP A 26 16.53 1.25 2.11
N VAL A 27 17.46 0.30 1.98
CA VAL A 27 18.70 0.47 1.23
C VAL A 27 18.48 0.27 -0.27
N TYR A 28 17.42 -0.45 -0.67
CA TYR A 28 17.19 -0.80 -2.07
C TYR A 28 16.19 0.15 -2.76
N GLY A 29 15.22 0.69 -2.00
CA GLY A 29 14.14 1.51 -2.55
C GLY A 29 12.86 0.71 -2.87
N ASN A 30 12.69 -0.47 -2.27
CA ASN A 30 11.52 -1.34 -2.49
C ASN A 30 10.44 -1.24 -1.40
N LYS A 31 10.75 -0.63 -0.26
CA LYS A 31 9.78 -0.53 0.82
C LYS A 31 8.77 0.57 0.52
N ASP A 32 7.55 0.34 0.98
CA ASP A 32 6.51 1.34 0.91
C ASP A 32 6.90 2.62 1.66
N LEU A 33 6.31 3.73 1.24
CA LEU A 33 6.38 4.97 2.00
C LEU A 33 5.85 4.73 3.41
N VAL A 34 6.49 5.34 4.40
CA VAL A 34 6.19 5.17 5.83
C VAL A 34 4.69 5.37 6.11
N PRO A 35 3.99 6.40 5.58
CA PRO A 35 2.55 6.54 5.80
C PRO A 35 1.71 5.39 5.21
N ALA A 36 2.10 4.85 4.04
CA ALA A 36 1.40 3.74 3.41
C ALA A 36 1.58 2.45 4.22
N ALA A 37 2.80 2.13 4.63
CA ALA A 37 3.10 1.02 5.53
C ALA A 37 2.36 1.14 6.88
N ASN A 38 2.22 2.36 7.40
CA ASN A 38 1.45 2.61 8.63
C ASN A 38 -0.04 2.34 8.42
N ALA A 39 -0.61 2.83 7.30
CA ALA A 39 -2.02 2.63 6.97
C ALA A 39 -2.34 1.13 6.81
N ASP A 40 -1.48 0.37 6.16
CA ASP A 40 -1.63 -1.08 6.00
C ASP A 40 -1.65 -1.80 7.37
N ARG A 41 -0.70 -1.46 8.26
CA ARG A 41 -0.69 -2.00 9.63
C ARG A 41 -1.98 -1.68 10.40
N MET A 42 -2.53 -0.48 10.24
CA MET A 42 -3.80 -0.11 10.85
C MET A 42 -4.98 -0.89 10.26
N LEU A 43 -4.97 -1.13 8.94
CA LEU A 43 -6.00 -1.89 8.25
C LEU A 43 -6.08 -3.33 8.77
N ILE A 44 -4.93 -3.99 9.01
CA ILE A 44 -4.89 -5.32 9.63
C ILE A 44 -5.62 -5.32 10.99
N ASN A 45 -5.42 -4.30 11.82
CA ASN A 45 -6.10 -4.19 13.10
C ASN A 45 -7.61 -3.98 12.94
N ILE A 46 -8.04 -3.18 11.95
CA ILE A 46 -9.46 -2.98 11.63
C ILE A 46 -10.10 -4.31 11.19
N ILE A 47 -9.42 -5.08 10.33
CA ILE A 47 -9.91 -6.38 9.86
C ILE A 47 -10.11 -7.33 11.05
N LYS A 48 -9.14 -7.42 11.96
CA LYS A 48 -9.27 -8.22 13.18
C LYS A 48 -10.48 -7.85 14.04
N GLN A 49 -10.89 -6.57 14.06
CA GLN A 49 -12.11 -6.16 14.77
C GLN A 49 -13.38 -6.63 14.05
N LEU A 50 -13.41 -6.57 12.72
CA LEU A 50 -14.54 -7.08 11.93
C LEU A 50 -14.66 -8.60 12.03
N GLU A 51 -13.56 -9.30 12.30
CA GLU A 51 -13.57 -10.75 12.52
C GLU A 51 -14.33 -11.18 13.77
N LEU A 52 -14.61 -10.26 14.71
CA LEU A 52 -15.44 -10.53 15.88
C LEU A 52 -16.94 -10.57 15.55
N LEU A 53 -17.33 -10.09 14.36
CA LEU A 53 -18.72 -10.06 13.93
C LEU A 53 -19.14 -11.38 13.25
N PRO A 54 -20.44 -11.73 13.31
CA PRO A 54 -21.02 -12.77 12.47
C PRO A 54 -20.79 -12.46 10.98
N GLN A 55 -20.74 -13.51 10.16
CA GLN A 55 -20.32 -13.43 8.75
C GLN A 55 -21.08 -12.38 7.93
N ASP A 56 -22.40 -12.33 8.04
CA ASP A 56 -23.22 -11.40 7.26
C ASP A 56 -22.96 -9.93 7.63
N TYR A 57 -22.76 -9.66 8.92
CA TYR A 57 -22.43 -8.33 9.41
C TYR A 57 -21.01 -7.92 9.00
N ARG A 58 -20.06 -8.86 9.07
CA ARG A 58 -18.69 -8.65 8.61
C ARG A 58 -18.63 -8.26 7.14
N ASP A 59 -19.36 -8.96 6.28
CA ASP A 59 -19.42 -8.65 4.84
C ASP A 59 -20.03 -7.26 4.61
N PHE A 60 -21.16 -6.95 5.26
CA PHE A 60 -21.79 -5.64 5.15
C PHE A 60 -20.85 -4.50 5.56
N TYR A 61 -20.25 -4.57 6.75
CA TYR A 61 -19.35 -3.54 7.25
C TYR A 61 -18.03 -3.47 6.48
N GLY A 62 -17.52 -4.61 5.99
CA GLY A 62 -16.36 -4.65 5.10
C GLY A 62 -16.60 -3.87 3.81
N ARG A 63 -17.72 -4.13 3.13
CA ARG A 63 -18.13 -3.36 1.93
C ARG A 63 -18.31 -1.89 2.23
N GLN A 64 -18.88 -1.54 3.39
CA GLN A 64 -19.03 -0.14 3.80
C GLN A 64 -17.67 0.56 3.94
N LEU A 65 -16.67 -0.09 4.53
CA LEU A 65 -15.33 0.46 4.68
C LEU A 65 -14.63 0.63 3.33
N ILE A 66 -14.73 -0.36 2.44
CA ILE A 66 -14.21 -0.26 1.07
C ILE A 66 -14.81 0.95 0.36
N ASN A 67 -16.13 1.14 0.45
CA ASN A 67 -16.81 2.29 -0.16
C ASN A 67 -16.36 3.63 0.44
N LYS A 68 -16.10 3.70 1.75
CA LYS A 68 -15.54 4.89 2.40
C LYS A 68 -14.15 5.23 1.87
N ILE A 69 -13.29 4.22 1.70
CA ILE A 69 -11.94 4.38 1.14
C ILE A 69 -12.03 4.84 -0.32
N LYS A 70 -12.87 4.19 -1.14
CA LYS A 70 -13.10 4.57 -2.54
C LYS A 70 -13.46 6.05 -2.67
N LYS A 71 -14.44 6.52 -1.88
CA LYS A 71 -14.89 7.93 -1.95
C LYS A 71 -13.83 8.95 -1.52
N LYS A 72 -12.89 8.59 -0.64
CA LYS A 72 -11.93 9.55 -0.06
C LYS A 72 -10.54 9.49 -0.67
N CYS A 73 -10.09 8.32 -1.10
CA CYS A 73 -8.70 8.09 -1.49
C CYS A 73 -8.54 7.79 -2.99
N LEU A 74 -9.61 7.37 -3.67
CA LEU A 74 -9.57 7.11 -5.11
C LEU A 74 -10.21 8.30 -5.84
N THR A 75 -9.42 9.04 -6.60
CA THR A 75 -9.86 10.21 -7.38
C THR A 75 -10.41 9.85 -8.75
N HIS A 76 -10.24 8.60 -9.19
CA HIS A 76 -10.76 8.07 -10.44
C HIS A 76 -11.40 6.68 -10.19
N GLU A 77 -12.55 6.42 -10.78
CA GLU A 77 -13.11 5.06 -10.82
C GLU A 77 -12.20 4.19 -11.69
N ILE A 78 -11.84 3.00 -11.20
CA ILE A 78 -11.04 2.00 -11.93
C ILE A 78 -11.92 1.34 -12.99
#